data_AF-A0AAD9W882-F1
#
_entry.id   AF-A0AAD9W882-F1
#
_cell.length_a   1.000
_cell.length_b   1.000
_cell.length_c   1.000
_cell.angle_alpha   90.00
_cell.angle_beta   90.00
_cell.angle_gamma   90.00
#
_symmetry.space_group_name_H-M   'P 1'
#
loop_
_entity.id
_entity.type
_entity.pdbx_description
1 polymer ?
#
loop_
_entity_poly.entity_id
_entity_poly.type
_entity_poly.pdbx_seq_one_letter_code
_entity_poly.pdbx_strand_id
1 'polypeptide(L)'
;MGSPSILGYQSRSISLRFRLRRLARRLARGFLVFLVVWSLLCYTQPKPFKDHIYWRVSEGVLYARHVTQYDFRPTLLEQQCFDGTAARINEHDLSDSIPEKVHFVWAANSEIPFKVYLAIRAALISTGINSIHLHHNIPLNEDNQWFQLLQPNLTLVHFENSDYLKEVAAYHPETWDVSHQVDVMRLHVLHTEGGIYLDSDAYILRPLQNLFLGTRDVYMGYEAGNRWGLCNGVIMAKAGAPFIKQWLDEYANLDDSDWNYHSVHLPKVLAERHPEDICVLSPSAFFWPMWTKSAVAWMHEPLDKQEATRVDGQIEKNGGSLFEDQLIYHAWAHAAEKYLDRLSPEVIQEKDTRFNILMRRFIQ
;
A
#
# COMPACT_ATOMS: atom_id res chain seq x y z
N MET A 1 53.94 26.57 47.23
CA MET A 1 53.11 25.60 46.49
C MET A 1 52.27 24.83 47.51
N GLY A 2 50.95 25.05 47.51
CA GLY A 2 50.00 24.27 48.31
C GLY A 2 48.82 23.95 47.40
N SER A 3 48.84 22.77 46.80
CA SER A 3 47.85 22.32 45.81
C SER A 3 46.47 22.17 46.44
N PRO A 4 45.39 22.70 45.83
CA PRO A 4 44.04 22.46 46.31
C PRO A 4 43.70 20.97 46.19
N SER A 5 43.13 20.42 47.25
CA SER A 5 42.91 18.99 47.45
C SER A 5 41.91 18.38 46.43
N ILE A 6 42.38 17.33 45.75
CA ILE A 6 41.64 16.48 44.79
C ILE A 6 40.34 15.89 45.39
N LEU A 7 40.29 15.77 46.73
CA LEU A 7 39.13 15.31 47.50
C LEU A 7 37.89 16.23 47.40
N GLY A 8 38.07 17.54 47.24
CA GLY A 8 36.95 18.49 47.12
C GLY A 8 36.20 18.38 45.79
N TYR A 9 36.90 18.02 44.72
CA TYR A 9 36.35 17.91 43.37
C TYR A 9 35.56 16.59 43.17
N GLN A 10 36.04 15.48 43.74
CA GLN A 10 35.32 14.19 43.73
C GLN A 10 34.05 14.22 44.58
N SER A 11 34.08 14.85 45.76
CA SER A 11 32.91 15.03 46.62
C SER A 11 31.78 15.83 45.96
N ARG A 12 32.12 16.94 45.27
CA ARG A 12 31.15 17.75 44.52
C ARG A 12 30.55 17.01 43.33
N SER A 13 31.33 16.20 42.61
CA SER A 13 30.82 15.44 41.46
C SER A 13 29.88 14.29 41.86
N ILE A 14 30.16 13.61 42.98
CA ILE A 14 29.30 12.57 43.57
C ILE A 14 27.99 13.17 44.07
N SER A 15 28.06 14.32 44.77
CA SER A 15 26.90 15.10 45.23
C SER A 15 26.01 15.55 44.06
N LEU A 16 26.61 16.04 42.97
CA LEU A 16 25.89 16.45 41.76
C LEU A 16 25.22 15.27 41.06
N ARG A 17 25.91 14.13 40.92
CA ARG A 17 25.34 12.88 40.37
C ARG A 17 24.18 12.36 41.23
N PHE A 18 24.27 12.47 42.55
CA PHE A 18 23.20 12.06 43.46
C PHE A 18 21.99 12.99 43.35
N ARG A 19 22.20 14.31 43.26
CA ARG A 19 21.15 15.31 43.02
C ARG A 19 20.46 15.10 41.67
N LEU A 20 21.22 14.85 40.60
CA LEU A 20 20.70 14.56 39.27
C LEU A 20 19.90 13.25 39.25
N ARG A 21 20.38 12.18 39.89
CA ARG A 21 19.62 10.92 40.03
C ARG A 21 18.33 11.10 40.82
N ARG A 22 18.34 11.93 41.87
CA ARG A 22 17.15 12.23 42.69
C ARG A 22 16.15 13.08 41.92
N LEU A 23 16.62 14.05 41.13
CA LEU A 23 15.82 14.86 40.23
C LEU A 23 15.20 14.01 39.13
N ALA A 24 15.99 13.16 38.45
CA ALA A 24 15.50 12.23 37.43
C ALA A 24 14.43 11.26 37.98
N ARG A 25 14.62 10.70 39.18
CA ARG A 25 13.58 9.88 39.83
C ARG A 25 12.33 10.66 40.18
N ARG A 26 12.44 11.93 40.58
CA ARG A 26 11.30 12.81 40.86
C ARG A 26 10.55 13.15 39.58
N LEU A 27 11.26 13.47 38.50
CA LEU A 27 10.69 13.72 37.17
C LEU A 27 10.01 12.46 36.62
N ALA A 28 10.66 11.29 36.72
CA ALA A 28 10.08 10.02 36.28
C ALA A 28 8.82 9.64 37.08
N ARG A 29 8.82 9.86 38.40
CA ARG A 29 7.62 9.68 39.23
C ARG A 29 6.52 10.68 38.87
N GLY A 30 6.87 11.95 38.65
CA GLY A 30 5.92 12.98 38.21
C GLY A 30 5.30 12.65 36.85
N PHE A 31 6.11 12.14 35.92
CA PHE A 31 5.65 11.69 34.61
C PHE A 31 4.77 10.43 34.71
N LEU A 32 5.11 9.47 35.56
CA LEU A 32 4.26 8.29 35.81
C LEU A 32 2.92 8.68 36.42
N VAL A 33 2.92 9.57 37.41
CA VAL A 33 1.68 10.11 38.01
C VAL A 33 0.86 10.85 36.95
N PHE A 34 1.50 11.66 36.11
CA PHE A 34 0.84 12.33 34.99
C PHE A 34 0.20 11.32 34.02
N LEU A 35 0.92 10.26 33.63
CA LEU A 35 0.37 9.21 32.75
C LEU A 35 -0.82 8.49 33.38
N VAL A 36 -0.76 8.16 34.68
CA VAL A 36 -1.87 7.50 35.38
C VAL A 36 -3.09 8.42 35.47
N VAL A 37 -2.90 9.68 35.86
CA VAL A 37 -3.98 10.68 35.94
C VAL A 37 -4.55 10.98 34.57
N TRP A 38 -3.70 11.09 33.54
CA TRP A 38 -4.12 11.32 32.17
C TRP A 38 -4.89 10.13 31.59
N SER A 39 -4.44 8.89 31.85
CA SER A 39 -5.17 7.67 31.46
C SER A 39 -6.51 7.55 32.16
N LEU A 40 -6.59 7.86 33.46
CA LEU A 40 -7.85 7.91 34.21
C LEU A 40 -8.80 9.00 33.68
N LEU A 41 -8.27 10.18 33.38
CA LEU A 41 -9.02 11.27 32.75
C LEU A 41 -9.53 10.85 31.38
N CYS A 42 -8.69 10.23 30.53
CA CYS A 42 -9.11 9.73 29.23
C CYS A 42 -10.17 8.63 29.37
N TYR A 43 -10.07 7.75 30.36
CA TYR A 43 -11.03 6.67 30.60
C TYR A 43 -12.44 7.16 30.92
N THR A 44 -12.60 8.34 31.51
CA THR A 44 -13.92 8.92 31.82
C THR A 44 -14.53 9.73 30.67
N GLN A 45 -13.77 9.97 29.59
CA GLN A 45 -14.26 10.75 28.45
C GLN A 45 -15.16 9.93 27.53
N PRO A 46 -16.09 10.59 26.81
CA PRO A 46 -16.93 9.92 25.83
C PRO A 46 -16.08 9.33 24.69
N LYS A 47 -16.56 8.24 24.10
CA LYS A 47 -15.87 7.47 23.03
C LYS A 47 -15.27 8.35 21.92
N PRO A 48 -15.97 9.38 21.37
CA PRO A 48 -15.40 10.24 20.34
C PRO A 48 -14.11 10.98 20.76
N PHE A 49 -14.01 11.36 22.03
CA PHE A 49 -12.82 12.05 22.56
C PHE A 49 -11.65 11.08 22.73
N LYS A 50 -11.92 9.85 23.22
CA LYS A 50 -10.91 8.78 23.32
C LYS A 50 -10.37 8.40 21.95
N ASP A 51 -11.25 8.23 20.97
CA ASP A 51 -10.89 7.90 19.59
C ASP A 51 -10.04 9.02 18.97
N HIS A 52 -10.37 10.29 19.27
CA HIS A 52 -9.59 11.45 18.81
C HIS A 52 -8.19 11.50 19.44
N ILE A 53 -8.06 11.24 20.75
CA ILE A 53 -6.76 11.20 21.42
C ILE A 53 -5.92 10.03 20.93
N TYR A 54 -6.50 8.83 20.89
CA TYR A 54 -5.81 7.63 20.40
C TYR A 54 -5.26 7.87 18.99
N TRP A 55 -6.06 8.49 18.12
CA TRP A 55 -5.64 8.85 16.77
C TRP A 55 -4.45 9.82 16.75
N ARG A 56 -4.49 10.93 17.49
CA ARG A 56 -3.37 11.88 17.52
C ARG A 56 -2.08 11.24 18.03
N VAL A 57 -2.20 10.37 19.03
CA VAL A 57 -1.05 9.63 19.57
C VAL A 57 -0.54 8.63 18.53
N SER A 58 -1.42 7.88 17.86
CA SER A 58 -1.01 6.92 16.84
C SER A 58 -0.31 7.58 15.65
N GLU A 59 -0.82 8.71 15.14
CA GLU A 59 -0.16 9.46 14.06
C GLU A 59 1.22 9.98 14.48
N GLY A 60 1.34 10.50 15.71
CA GLY A 60 2.63 10.91 16.27
C GLY A 60 3.63 9.76 16.37
N VAL A 61 3.17 8.55 16.73
CA VAL A 61 4.00 7.35 16.76
C VAL A 61 4.40 6.90 15.35
N LEU A 62 3.47 6.91 14.39
CA LEU A 62 3.75 6.56 12.99
C LEU A 62 4.78 7.53 12.38
N TYR A 63 4.61 8.83 12.62
CA TYR A 63 5.58 9.84 12.19
C TYR A 63 6.95 9.65 12.83
N ALA A 64 7.01 9.36 14.14
CA ALA A 64 8.26 9.09 14.86
C ALA A 64 8.95 7.80 14.38
N ARG A 65 8.19 6.85 13.83
CA ARG A 65 8.70 5.63 13.18
C ARG A 65 9.01 5.81 11.69
N HIS A 66 9.00 7.04 11.19
CA HIS A 66 9.22 7.38 9.78
C HIS A 66 8.20 6.75 8.81
N VAL A 67 7.03 6.29 9.28
CA VAL A 67 6.00 5.69 8.42
C VAL A 67 5.35 6.75 7.54
N THR A 68 4.98 7.90 8.13
CA THR A 68 4.25 9.00 7.45
C THR A 68 5.15 10.12 6.92
N GLN A 69 6.47 9.93 6.91
CA GLN A 69 7.38 10.95 6.41
C GLN A 69 7.44 10.91 4.88
N TYR A 70 7.11 12.04 4.25
CA TYR A 70 7.18 12.23 2.80
C TYR A 70 8.57 12.77 2.41
N ASP A 71 9.62 11.98 2.64
CA ASP A 71 10.99 12.28 2.16
C ASP A 71 11.52 11.17 1.25
N PHE A 72 10.66 10.64 0.38
CA PHE A 72 11.00 9.61 -0.60
C PHE A 72 12.01 10.11 -1.62
N ARG A 73 13.27 10.22 -1.20
CA ARG A 73 14.39 10.25 -2.12
C ARG A 73 14.57 8.80 -2.55
N PRO A 74 14.23 8.44 -3.80
CA PRO A 74 14.46 7.10 -4.26
C PRO A 74 15.96 6.81 -4.15
N THR A 75 16.29 5.60 -3.73
CA THR A 75 17.65 5.09 -3.87
C THR A 75 18.00 5.00 -5.36
N LEU A 76 19.30 4.89 -5.68
CA LEU A 76 19.72 4.71 -7.09
C LEU A 76 19.03 3.50 -7.73
N LEU A 77 18.90 2.40 -7.00
CA LEU A 77 18.25 1.19 -7.50
C LEU A 77 16.74 1.40 -7.68
N GLU A 78 16.05 2.04 -6.73
CA GLU A 78 14.61 2.36 -6.87
C GLU A 78 14.37 3.23 -8.11
N GLN A 79 15.23 4.21 -8.35
CA GLN A 79 15.15 5.06 -9.54
C GLN A 79 15.42 4.27 -10.83
N GLN A 80 16.47 3.44 -10.85
CA GLN A 80 16.77 2.58 -12.01
C GLN A 80 15.62 1.60 -12.31
N CYS A 81 15.00 1.06 -11.27
CA CYS A 81 13.82 0.23 -11.40
C CYS A 81 12.64 1.02 -11.98
N PHE A 82 12.37 2.21 -11.46
CA PHE A 82 11.30 3.09 -11.94
C PHE A 82 11.49 3.47 -13.43
N ASP A 83 12.73 3.78 -13.82
CA ASP A 83 13.08 4.17 -15.19
C ASP A 83 13.15 2.97 -16.16
N GLY A 84 13.03 1.73 -15.66
CA GLY A 84 13.19 0.52 -16.47
C GLY A 84 14.64 0.23 -16.89
N THR A 85 15.61 0.88 -16.26
CA THR A 85 17.05 0.81 -16.61
C THR A 85 17.86 -0.09 -15.69
N ALA A 86 17.27 -0.59 -14.60
CA ALA A 86 17.91 -1.57 -13.73
C ALA A 86 18.24 -2.84 -14.54
N ALA A 87 19.50 -3.27 -14.51
CA ALA A 87 19.96 -4.43 -15.29
C ALA A 87 19.31 -5.73 -14.83
N ARG A 88 18.99 -6.61 -15.79
CA ARG A 88 18.61 -8.01 -15.57
C ARG A 88 19.83 -8.78 -15.10
N ILE A 89 19.69 -9.48 -13.98
CA ILE A 89 20.76 -10.28 -13.41
C ILE A 89 20.43 -11.78 -13.50
N ASN A 90 19.13 -12.14 -13.53
CA ASN A 90 18.65 -13.51 -13.36
C ASN A 90 17.73 -14.03 -14.49
N GLU A 91 17.37 -15.30 -14.35
CA GLU A 91 16.57 -16.23 -15.17
C GLU A 91 16.51 -15.94 -16.67
N HIS A 92 17.24 -16.71 -17.47
CA HIS A 92 17.41 -16.48 -18.91
C HIS A 92 16.21 -16.93 -19.77
N ASP A 93 15.35 -17.79 -19.24
CA ASP A 93 14.29 -18.45 -20.00
C ASP A 93 12.91 -17.75 -19.89
N LEU A 94 12.80 -16.67 -19.11
CA LEU A 94 11.57 -15.86 -19.04
C LEU A 94 11.47 -14.93 -20.24
N SER A 95 10.23 -14.58 -20.61
CA SER A 95 9.93 -13.58 -21.66
C SER A 95 10.73 -12.29 -21.48
N ASP A 96 10.99 -11.60 -22.58
CA ASP A 96 11.76 -10.34 -22.53
C ASP A 96 11.02 -9.24 -21.77
N SER A 97 9.69 -9.25 -21.82
CA SER A 97 8.81 -8.26 -21.19
C SER A 97 7.80 -8.92 -20.25
N ILE A 98 7.25 -8.12 -19.34
CA ILE A 98 6.05 -8.48 -18.59
C ILE A 98 4.86 -8.55 -19.56
N PRO A 99 4.03 -9.61 -19.53
CA PRO A 99 2.83 -9.69 -20.36
C PRO A 99 1.91 -8.48 -20.18
N GLU A 100 1.36 -7.94 -21.28
CA GLU A 100 0.38 -6.85 -21.22
C GLU A 100 -1.02 -7.38 -20.83
N LYS A 101 -1.08 -8.03 -19.67
CA LYS A 101 -2.31 -8.52 -19.04
C LYS A 101 -2.51 -7.81 -17.72
N VAL A 102 -3.76 -7.46 -17.42
CA VAL A 102 -4.15 -6.87 -16.13
C VAL A 102 -5.18 -7.76 -15.49
N HIS A 103 -4.95 -8.10 -14.23
CA HIS A 103 -5.76 -9.01 -13.43
C HIS A 103 -6.34 -8.28 -12.23
N PHE A 104 -7.66 -8.36 -12.08
CA PHE A 104 -8.38 -7.97 -10.88
C PHE A 104 -9.09 -9.17 -10.29
N VAL A 105 -9.28 -9.17 -8.97
CA VAL A 105 -10.07 -10.19 -8.26
C VAL A 105 -11.30 -9.52 -7.67
N TRP A 106 -12.47 -10.05 -7.99
CA TRP A 106 -13.74 -9.60 -7.41
C TRP A 106 -14.60 -10.80 -7.01
N ALA A 107 -14.64 -11.03 -5.69
CA ALA A 107 -15.33 -12.15 -5.06
C ALA A 107 -16.24 -11.70 -3.90
N ALA A 108 -16.48 -10.39 -3.74
CA ALA A 108 -17.17 -9.84 -2.58
C ALA A 108 -18.71 -9.79 -2.75
N ASN A 109 -19.20 -9.53 -3.97
CA ASN A 109 -20.63 -9.38 -4.27
C ASN A 109 -20.91 -9.61 -5.76
N SER A 110 -22.14 -10.03 -6.12
CA SER A 110 -22.59 -10.11 -7.51
C SER A 110 -22.63 -8.74 -8.19
N GLU A 111 -22.80 -7.67 -7.41
CA GLU A 111 -22.77 -6.29 -7.89
C GLU A 111 -21.34 -5.74 -7.95
N ILE A 112 -20.93 -5.19 -9.10
CA ILE A 112 -19.73 -4.36 -9.19
C ILE A 112 -20.08 -2.95 -8.72
N PRO A 113 -19.46 -2.41 -7.65
CA PRO A 113 -19.69 -1.05 -7.22
C PRO A 113 -18.91 -0.06 -8.09
N PHE A 114 -19.35 1.20 -8.12
CA PHE A 114 -18.75 2.24 -8.94
C PHE A 114 -17.24 2.44 -8.69
N LYS A 115 -16.77 2.28 -7.45
CA LYS A 115 -15.34 2.39 -7.11
C LYS A 115 -14.46 1.36 -7.81
N VAL A 116 -14.96 0.13 -7.99
CA VAL A 116 -14.26 -0.97 -8.68
C VAL A 116 -14.34 -0.77 -10.18
N TYR A 117 -15.50 -0.34 -10.68
CA TYR A 117 -15.64 0.08 -12.07
C TYR A 117 -14.62 1.14 -12.47
N LEU A 118 -14.46 2.16 -11.63
CA LEU A 118 -13.53 3.24 -11.86
C LEU A 118 -12.07 2.76 -11.85
N ALA A 119 -11.72 1.79 -10.99
CA ALA A 119 -10.38 1.20 -10.96
C ALA A 119 -10.06 0.43 -12.26
N ILE A 120 -11.00 -0.43 -12.71
CA ILE A 120 -10.87 -1.17 -13.98
C ILE A 120 -10.81 -0.20 -15.16
N ARG A 121 -11.66 0.83 -15.18
CA ARG A 121 -11.66 1.86 -16.24
C ARG A 121 -10.37 2.67 -16.26
N ALA A 122 -9.82 3.04 -15.10
CA ALA A 122 -8.52 3.69 -15.01
C ALA A 122 -7.40 2.80 -15.57
N ALA A 123 -7.43 1.50 -15.30
CA ALA A 123 -6.49 0.54 -15.86
C ALA A 123 -6.59 0.46 -17.40
N LEU A 124 -7.80 0.32 -17.96
CA LEU A 124 -8.05 0.31 -19.41
C LEU A 124 -7.47 1.56 -20.08
N ILE A 125 -7.83 2.74 -19.57
CA ILE A 125 -7.44 4.03 -20.17
C ILE A 125 -5.92 4.26 -20.06
N SER A 126 -5.35 4.04 -18.89
CA SER A 126 -3.95 4.38 -18.63
C SER A 126 -2.96 3.39 -19.26
N THR A 127 -3.34 2.12 -19.40
CA THR A 127 -2.48 1.10 -20.03
C THR A 127 -2.68 1.01 -21.54
N GLY A 128 -3.87 1.32 -22.05
CA GLY A 128 -4.24 1.05 -23.44
C GLY A 128 -4.53 -0.43 -23.73
N ILE A 129 -4.57 -1.28 -22.71
CA ILE A 129 -4.91 -2.71 -22.84
C ILE A 129 -6.43 -2.82 -23.09
N ASN A 130 -6.81 -3.59 -24.10
CA ASN A 130 -8.21 -3.66 -24.55
C ASN A 130 -9.09 -4.62 -23.74
N SER A 131 -8.49 -5.52 -22.95
CA SER A 131 -9.21 -6.52 -22.16
C SER A 131 -8.55 -6.72 -20.79
N ILE A 132 -9.35 -6.65 -19.73
CA ILE A 132 -8.96 -6.89 -18.34
C ILE A 132 -9.45 -8.27 -17.92
N HIS A 133 -8.59 -9.05 -17.28
CA HIS A 133 -8.97 -10.34 -16.70
C HIS A 133 -9.61 -10.09 -15.33
N LEU A 134 -10.93 -10.27 -15.24
CA LEU A 134 -11.65 -10.17 -13.98
C LEU A 134 -11.91 -11.57 -13.45
N HIS A 135 -11.20 -11.91 -12.39
CA HIS A 135 -11.34 -13.18 -11.70
C HIS A 135 -12.47 -13.10 -10.69
N HIS A 136 -13.41 -14.04 -10.75
CA HIS A 136 -14.57 -14.10 -9.85
C HIS A 136 -14.91 -15.55 -9.48
N ASN A 137 -15.49 -15.74 -8.29
CA ASN A 137 -15.94 -17.06 -7.80
C ASN A 137 -17.46 -17.09 -7.52
N ILE A 138 -18.15 -15.99 -7.82
CA ILE A 138 -19.59 -15.82 -7.67
C ILE A 138 -20.19 -15.33 -8.99
N PRO A 139 -21.46 -15.66 -9.28
CA PRO A 139 -22.15 -15.10 -10.44
C PRO A 139 -22.25 -13.58 -10.33
N LEU A 140 -21.85 -12.86 -11.39
CA LEU A 140 -22.00 -11.41 -11.48
C LEU A 140 -23.39 -11.05 -11.98
N ASN A 141 -23.95 -9.94 -11.49
CA ASN A 141 -25.23 -9.45 -11.96
C ASN A 141 -25.08 -8.78 -13.34
N GLU A 142 -25.65 -9.40 -14.38
CA GLU A 142 -25.62 -8.87 -15.75
C GLU A 142 -26.45 -7.58 -15.91
N ASP A 143 -27.37 -7.28 -14.99
CA ASP A 143 -28.14 -6.03 -14.95
C ASP A 143 -27.41 -4.88 -14.25
N ASN A 144 -26.25 -5.16 -13.62
CA ASN A 144 -25.43 -4.11 -13.00
C ASN A 144 -24.88 -3.16 -14.07
N GLN A 145 -25.30 -1.89 -14.03
CA GLN A 145 -24.90 -0.89 -15.04
C GLN A 145 -23.37 -0.77 -15.20
N TRP A 146 -22.62 -0.93 -14.11
CA TRP A 146 -21.17 -0.76 -14.14
C TRP A 146 -20.49 -1.95 -14.80
N PHE A 147 -20.98 -3.15 -14.56
CA PHE A 147 -20.57 -4.38 -15.23
C PHE A 147 -20.88 -4.30 -16.73
N GLN A 148 -22.09 -3.87 -17.11
CA GLN A 148 -22.47 -3.73 -18.53
C GLN A 148 -21.54 -2.79 -19.31
N LEU A 149 -21.13 -1.68 -18.69
CA LEU A 149 -20.18 -0.75 -19.29
C LEU A 149 -18.77 -1.34 -19.47
N LEU A 150 -18.37 -2.28 -18.62
CA LEU A 150 -17.07 -2.95 -18.71
C LEU A 150 -17.09 -4.20 -19.56
N GLN A 151 -18.24 -4.86 -19.70
CA GLN A 151 -18.40 -6.17 -20.33
C GLN A 151 -17.64 -6.32 -21.66
N PRO A 152 -17.64 -5.36 -22.60
CA PRO A 152 -16.90 -5.49 -23.87
C PRO A 152 -15.38 -5.58 -23.70
N ASN A 153 -14.86 -5.14 -22.55
CA ASN A 153 -13.44 -5.06 -22.22
C ASN A 153 -13.06 -6.01 -21.07
N LEU A 154 -13.91 -6.97 -20.72
CA LEU A 154 -13.61 -7.97 -19.69
C LEU A 154 -13.43 -9.36 -20.29
N THR A 155 -12.39 -10.03 -19.83
CA THR A 155 -12.28 -11.49 -19.87
C THR A 155 -12.61 -12.01 -18.49
N LEU A 156 -13.77 -12.65 -18.35
CA LEU A 156 -14.20 -13.24 -17.09
C LEU A 156 -13.48 -14.57 -16.88
N VAL A 157 -12.84 -14.70 -15.71
CA VAL A 157 -12.14 -15.91 -15.31
C VAL A 157 -12.83 -16.43 -14.05
N HIS A 158 -13.61 -17.49 -14.20
CA HIS A 158 -14.18 -18.16 -13.03
C HIS A 158 -13.08 -18.90 -12.28
N PHE A 159 -13.04 -18.75 -10.96
CA PHE A 159 -12.13 -19.50 -10.11
C PHE A 159 -12.86 -20.16 -8.95
N GLU A 160 -12.38 -21.34 -8.57
CA GLU A 160 -12.72 -21.99 -7.31
C GLU A 160 -11.49 -21.93 -6.41
N ASN A 161 -11.65 -21.47 -5.16
CA ASN A 161 -10.52 -21.37 -4.22
C ASN A 161 -9.79 -22.71 -4.09
N SER A 162 -10.54 -23.82 -4.17
CA SER A 162 -9.98 -25.17 -4.10
C SER A 162 -8.99 -25.50 -5.22
N ASP A 163 -9.02 -24.83 -6.37
CA ASP A 163 -8.12 -25.15 -7.48
C ASP A 163 -6.73 -24.55 -7.27
N TYR A 164 -6.68 -23.30 -6.80
CA TYR A 164 -5.44 -22.58 -6.53
C TYR A 164 -4.81 -22.99 -5.20
N LEU A 165 -5.63 -23.22 -4.16
CA LEU A 165 -5.14 -23.61 -2.84
C LEU A 165 -4.52 -25.01 -2.81
N LYS A 166 -4.84 -25.90 -3.76
CA LYS A 166 -4.19 -27.23 -3.89
C LYS A 166 -2.72 -27.14 -4.26
N GLU A 167 -2.29 -26.04 -4.89
CA GLU A 167 -0.90 -25.87 -5.28
C GLU A 167 0.00 -25.53 -4.10
N VAL A 168 -0.59 -24.93 -3.07
CA VAL A 168 0.08 -24.68 -1.81
C VAL A 168 -0.08 -25.93 -0.96
N ALA A 169 1.03 -26.60 -0.63
CA ALA A 169 1.05 -27.83 0.17
C ALA A 169 0.77 -27.57 1.67
N ALA A 170 -0.21 -26.72 1.96
CA ALA A 170 -0.62 -26.27 3.28
C ALA A 170 -1.66 -27.19 3.92
N TYR A 171 -1.75 -27.12 5.24
CA TYR A 171 -2.78 -27.81 6.03
C TYR A 171 -4.04 -26.93 6.13
N HIS A 172 -5.18 -27.44 5.63
CA HIS A 172 -6.50 -26.78 5.64
C HIS A 172 -6.56 -25.34 5.08
N PRO A 173 -6.03 -25.09 3.86
CA PRO A 173 -6.03 -23.74 3.28
C PRO A 173 -7.43 -23.16 3.02
N GLU A 174 -8.46 -24.00 2.95
CA GLU A 174 -9.86 -23.60 2.86
C GLU A 174 -10.38 -22.86 4.10
N THR A 175 -9.68 -22.97 5.24
CA THR A 175 -10.08 -22.35 6.52
C THR A 175 -9.42 -21.00 6.79
N TRP A 176 -8.46 -20.61 5.95
CA TRP A 176 -7.75 -19.34 6.08
C TRP A 176 -8.66 -18.14 5.87
N ASP A 177 -8.23 -16.98 6.37
CA ASP A 177 -8.89 -15.72 6.05
C ASP A 177 -8.97 -15.53 4.52
N VAL A 178 -10.10 -14.98 4.06
CA VAL A 178 -10.36 -14.79 2.62
C VAL A 178 -9.26 -13.92 1.97
N SER A 179 -8.70 -12.96 2.71
CA SER A 179 -7.59 -12.14 2.20
C SER A 179 -6.35 -12.98 1.85
N HIS A 180 -6.01 -13.97 2.67
CA HIS A 180 -4.90 -14.90 2.38
C HIS A 180 -5.21 -15.85 1.22
N GLN A 181 -6.46 -16.29 1.07
CA GLN A 181 -6.85 -17.08 -0.11
C GLN A 181 -6.70 -16.26 -1.41
N VAL A 182 -7.05 -14.97 -1.37
CA VAL A 182 -6.84 -14.04 -2.49
C VAL A 182 -5.34 -13.75 -2.72
N ASP A 183 -4.52 -13.77 -1.68
CA ASP A 183 -3.05 -13.68 -1.82
C ASP A 183 -2.45 -14.87 -2.56
N VAL A 184 -2.87 -16.10 -2.24
CA VAL A 184 -2.42 -17.28 -2.99
C VAL A 184 -2.86 -17.17 -4.45
N MET A 185 -4.11 -16.79 -4.67
CA MET A 185 -4.70 -16.71 -6.00
C MET A 185 -4.02 -15.65 -6.87
N ARG A 186 -3.71 -14.46 -6.34
CA ARG A 186 -2.98 -13.41 -7.10
C ARG A 186 -1.56 -13.86 -7.47
N LEU A 187 -0.85 -14.53 -6.56
CA LEU A 187 0.50 -15.02 -6.81
C LEU A 187 0.51 -16.16 -7.82
N HIS A 188 -0.45 -17.07 -7.73
CA HIS A 188 -0.63 -18.12 -8.72
C HIS A 188 -0.87 -17.53 -10.12
N VAL A 189 -1.82 -16.60 -10.26
CA VAL A 189 -2.14 -15.99 -11.57
C VAL A 189 -0.90 -15.32 -12.17
N LEU A 190 -0.13 -14.59 -11.36
CA LEU A 190 1.12 -13.97 -11.83
C LEU A 190 2.19 -15.01 -12.16
N HIS A 191 2.26 -16.11 -11.43
CA HIS A 191 3.20 -17.19 -11.74
C HIS A 191 2.86 -17.87 -13.07
N THR A 192 1.58 -18.13 -13.36
CA THR A 192 1.16 -18.87 -14.54
C THR A 192 0.97 -17.99 -15.78
N GLU A 193 0.39 -16.81 -15.61
CA GLU A 193 0.06 -15.91 -16.72
C GLU A 193 0.98 -14.69 -16.84
N GLY A 194 1.67 -14.30 -15.76
CA GLY A 194 2.36 -13.03 -15.66
C GLY A 194 1.41 -11.84 -15.71
N GLY A 195 1.95 -10.65 -15.98
CA GLY A 195 1.20 -9.41 -16.14
C GLY A 195 1.17 -8.55 -14.89
N ILE A 196 0.07 -7.83 -14.70
CA ILE A 196 -0.16 -6.88 -13.61
C ILE A 196 -1.33 -7.38 -12.77
N TYR A 197 -1.10 -7.58 -11.49
CA TYR A 197 -2.17 -7.70 -10.51
C TYR A 197 -2.45 -6.35 -9.85
N LEU A 198 -3.72 -6.03 -9.67
CA LEU A 198 -4.20 -4.85 -8.96
C LEU A 198 -5.29 -5.25 -7.95
N ASP A 199 -5.20 -4.73 -6.74
CA ASP A 199 -6.36 -4.69 -5.84
C ASP A 199 -7.50 -3.88 -6.49
N SER A 200 -8.73 -4.21 -6.14
CA SER A 200 -9.94 -3.59 -6.72
C SER A 200 -10.13 -2.09 -6.43
N ASP A 201 -9.24 -1.51 -5.64
CA ASP A 201 -9.15 -0.10 -5.25
C ASP A 201 -7.80 0.55 -5.63
N ALA A 202 -7.04 -0.08 -6.54
CA ALA A 202 -5.84 0.48 -7.15
C ALA A 202 -6.15 1.10 -8.52
N TYR A 203 -5.83 2.39 -8.67
CA TYR A 203 -6.12 3.18 -9.87
C TYR A 203 -4.83 3.48 -10.63
N ILE A 204 -4.65 2.90 -11.81
CA ILE A 204 -3.53 3.27 -12.68
C ILE A 204 -3.74 4.69 -13.18
N LEU A 205 -2.83 5.59 -12.80
CA LEU A 205 -2.88 7.00 -13.16
C LEU A 205 -2.07 7.30 -14.42
N ARG A 206 -0.97 6.56 -14.61
CA ARG A 206 -0.03 6.82 -15.70
C ARG A 206 0.36 5.55 -16.42
N PRO A 207 0.77 5.66 -17.69
CA PRO A 207 1.21 4.51 -18.47
C PRO A 207 2.41 3.79 -17.81
N LEU A 208 2.43 2.46 -17.87
CA LEU A 208 3.40 1.60 -17.17
C LEU A 208 4.49 1.01 -18.11
N GLN A 209 4.64 1.53 -19.33
CA GLN A 209 5.46 0.93 -20.39
C GLN A 209 6.93 0.79 -19.98
N ASN A 210 7.48 1.72 -19.20
CA ASN A 210 8.86 1.62 -18.70
C ASN A 210 9.08 0.38 -17.83
N LEU A 211 8.03 -0.11 -17.16
CA LEU A 211 8.09 -1.30 -16.33
C LEU A 211 7.80 -2.56 -17.15
N PHE A 212 6.90 -2.49 -18.14
CA PHE A 212 6.63 -3.61 -19.05
C PHE A 212 7.87 -4.03 -19.87
N LEU A 213 8.55 -3.03 -20.44
CA LEU A 213 9.75 -3.18 -21.25
C LEU A 213 11.04 -3.20 -20.42
N GLY A 214 10.91 -3.04 -19.11
CA GLY A 214 12.02 -3.06 -18.18
C GLY A 214 12.68 -4.44 -18.15
N THR A 215 13.96 -4.48 -17.77
CA THR A 215 14.72 -5.73 -17.86
C THR A 215 14.53 -6.66 -16.66
N ARG A 216 13.68 -6.29 -15.68
CA ARG A 216 13.49 -7.03 -14.43
C ARG A 216 12.22 -7.86 -14.46
N ASP A 217 12.24 -8.96 -13.70
CA ASP A 217 11.22 -10.00 -13.82
C ASP A 217 10.01 -9.73 -12.92
N VAL A 218 10.19 -9.00 -11.81
CA VAL A 218 9.13 -8.61 -10.87
C VAL A 218 9.29 -7.16 -10.44
N TYR A 219 8.17 -6.45 -10.28
CA TYR A 219 8.09 -5.12 -9.70
C TYR A 219 7.07 -5.07 -8.56
N MET A 220 7.46 -4.46 -7.44
CA MET A 220 6.60 -4.16 -6.29
C MET A 220 6.95 -2.80 -5.69
N GLY A 221 6.06 -2.24 -4.87
CA GLY A 221 6.28 -0.99 -4.16
C GLY A 221 6.35 -1.16 -2.65
N TYR A 222 7.15 -0.32 -2.00
CA TYR A 222 7.12 -0.19 -0.55
C TYR A 222 5.77 0.39 -0.08
N GLU A 223 5.21 -0.18 0.99
CA GLU A 223 3.91 0.26 1.54
C GLU A 223 3.97 1.67 2.15
N ALA A 224 5.11 2.04 2.75
CA ALA A 224 5.23 3.24 3.56
C ALA A 224 6.66 3.84 3.64
N GLY A 225 6.75 5.05 4.21
CA GLY A 225 7.95 5.83 4.55
C GLY A 225 9.18 5.02 4.96
N ASN A 226 8.98 4.14 5.92
CA ASN A 226 10.04 3.37 6.57
C ASN A 226 10.47 2.13 5.79
N ARG A 227 9.88 1.84 4.63
CA ARG A 227 10.22 0.71 3.75
C ARG A 227 10.16 -0.65 4.47
N TRP A 228 9.26 -0.76 5.45
CA TRP A 228 9.16 -1.93 6.31
C TRP A 228 8.60 -3.17 5.60
N GLY A 229 7.81 -2.99 4.54
CA GLY A 229 7.19 -4.07 3.80
C GLY A 229 6.87 -3.70 2.35
N LEU A 230 6.67 -4.72 1.51
CA LEU A 230 6.26 -4.58 0.12
C LEU A 230 4.78 -4.93 0.03
N CYS A 231 3.93 -4.00 -0.39
CA CYS A 231 2.50 -4.25 -0.45
C CYS A 231 2.15 -5.10 -1.68
N ASN A 232 1.29 -6.10 -1.50
CA ASN A 232 0.87 -7.06 -2.53
C ASN A 232 -0.35 -6.59 -3.34
N GLY A 233 -0.82 -5.35 -3.13
CA GLY A 233 -1.95 -4.78 -3.85
C GLY A 233 -1.63 -4.28 -5.26
N VAL A 234 -0.33 -4.21 -5.61
CA VAL A 234 0.16 -3.93 -6.96
C VAL A 234 1.41 -4.77 -7.17
N ILE A 235 1.34 -5.72 -8.10
CA ILE A 235 2.47 -6.57 -8.47
C ILE A 235 2.52 -6.67 -9.98
N MET A 236 3.69 -6.47 -10.57
CA MET A 236 3.94 -6.76 -11.98
C MET A 236 4.96 -7.87 -12.07
N ALA A 237 4.71 -8.91 -12.87
CA ALA A 237 5.62 -10.04 -12.97
C ALA A 237 5.60 -10.69 -14.35
N LYS A 238 6.74 -11.22 -14.77
CA LYS A 238 6.79 -12.17 -15.87
C LYS A 238 6.20 -13.51 -15.42
N ALA A 239 5.53 -14.19 -16.35
CA ALA A 239 5.09 -15.56 -16.11
C ALA A 239 6.33 -16.43 -15.80
N GLY A 240 6.23 -17.27 -14.77
CA GLY A 240 7.33 -18.14 -14.34
C GLY A 240 8.38 -17.48 -13.44
N ALA A 241 8.24 -16.20 -13.07
CA ALA A 241 9.26 -15.50 -12.28
C ALA A 241 9.59 -16.23 -10.96
N PRO A 242 10.88 -16.58 -10.69
CA PRO A 242 11.28 -17.33 -9.50
C PRO A 242 10.85 -16.68 -8.18
N PHE A 243 10.91 -15.35 -8.08
CA PHE A 243 10.47 -14.62 -6.89
C PHE A 243 9.01 -14.89 -6.53
N ILE A 244 8.11 -14.85 -7.52
CA ILE A 244 6.68 -15.11 -7.31
C ILE A 244 6.47 -16.56 -6.89
N LYS A 245 7.18 -17.51 -7.49
CA LYS A 245 7.08 -18.93 -7.14
C LYS A 245 7.54 -19.18 -5.71
N GLN A 246 8.70 -18.65 -5.32
CA GLN A 246 9.22 -18.78 -3.96
C GLN A 246 8.25 -18.18 -2.95
N TRP A 247 7.70 -17.00 -3.24
CA TRP A 247 6.73 -16.37 -2.34
C TRP A 247 5.44 -17.18 -2.22
N LEU A 248 4.91 -17.71 -3.34
CA LEU A 248 3.75 -18.61 -3.33
C LEU A 248 4.00 -19.88 -2.51
N ASP A 249 5.18 -20.49 -2.62
CA ASP A 249 5.53 -21.71 -1.88
C ASP A 249 5.58 -21.50 -0.36
N GLU A 250 5.98 -20.31 0.09
CA GLU A 250 6.02 -19.98 1.52
C GLU A 250 4.63 -19.97 2.17
N TYR A 251 3.55 -19.78 1.42
CA TYR A 251 2.18 -19.92 1.96
C TYR A 251 1.89 -21.33 2.49
N ALA A 252 2.68 -22.35 2.14
CA ALA A 252 2.57 -23.67 2.76
C ALA A 252 2.80 -23.63 4.28
N ASN A 253 3.50 -22.60 4.77
CA ASN A 253 3.81 -22.36 6.18
C ASN A 253 3.05 -21.16 6.76
N LEU A 254 1.90 -20.78 6.16
CA LEU A 254 1.10 -19.64 6.62
C LEU A 254 0.79 -19.74 8.12
N ASP A 255 1.15 -18.68 8.85
CA ASP A 255 0.65 -18.41 10.19
C ASP A 255 -0.51 -17.42 10.07
N ASP A 256 -1.72 -17.95 10.04
CA ASP A 256 -2.98 -17.19 9.90
C ASP A 256 -3.22 -16.22 11.08
N SER A 257 -2.43 -16.32 12.16
CA SER A 257 -2.50 -15.38 13.29
C SER A 257 -1.73 -14.07 13.05
N ASP A 258 -0.79 -14.06 12.10
CA ASP A 258 -0.07 -12.86 11.66
C ASP A 258 -0.56 -12.44 10.27
N TRP A 259 -1.69 -11.74 10.28
CA TRP A 259 -2.41 -11.27 9.08
C TRP A 259 -1.53 -10.52 8.07
N ASN A 260 -0.45 -9.86 8.49
CA ASN A 260 0.35 -9.02 7.59
C ASN A 260 1.64 -9.69 7.10
N TYR A 261 2.10 -10.75 7.78
CA TYR A 261 3.45 -11.24 7.56
C TYR A 261 3.64 -11.79 6.14
N HIS A 262 2.83 -12.76 5.72
CA HIS A 262 2.98 -13.40 4.39
C HIS A 262 2.66 -12.43 3.25
N SER A 263 1.73 -11.49 3.47
CA SER A 263 1.26 -10.56 2.45
C SER A 263 2.20 -9.38 2.22
N VAL A 264 2.90 -8.90 3.27
CA VAL A 264 3.65 -7.62 3.21
C VAL A 264 5.10 -7.71 3.69
N HIS A 265 5.36 -8.44 4.78
CA HIS A 265 6.70 -8.51 5.37
C HIS A 265 7.58 -9.55 4.69
N LEU A 266 7.02 -10.73 4.42
CA LEU A 266 7.71 -11.82 3.77
C LEU A 266 8.26 -11.45 2.38
N PRO A 267 7.50 -10.82 1.45
CA PRO A 267 8.08 -10.40 0.17
C PRO A 267 9.24 -9.42 0.35
N LYS A 268 9.23 -8.58 1.40
CA LYS A 268 10.37 -7.73 1.74
C LYS A 268 11.58 -8.55 2.18
N VAL A 269 11.39 -9.54 3.05
CA VAL A 269 12.47 -10.46 3.46
C VAL A 269 13.04 -11.21 2.27
N LEU A 270 12.19 -11.70 1.35
CA LEU A 270 12.62 -12.36 0.12
C LEU A 270 13.39 -11.40 -0.79
N ALA A 271 12.93 -10.16 -0.96
CA ALA A 271 13.61 -9.15 -1.77
C ALA A 271 14.98 -8.75 -1.21
N GLU A 272 15.19 -8.84 0.11
CA GLU A 272 16.50 -8.64 0.73
C GLU A 272 17.44 -9.83 0.55
N ARG A 273 16.89 -11.05 0.46
CA ARG A 273 17.66 -12.27 0.20
C ARG A 273 18.01 -12.44 -1.28
N HIS A 274 17.12 -11.95 -2.16
CA HIS A 274 17.20 -12.08 -3.62
C HIS A 274 16.98 -10.73 -4.33
N PRO A 275 17.81 -9.71 -4.06
CA PRO A 275 17.66 -8.37 -4.65
C PRO A 275 17.81 -8.33 -6.18
N GLU A 276 18.34 -9.39 -6.77
CA GLU A 276 18.46 -9.60 -8.20
C GLU A 276 17.14 -10.02 -8.88
N ASP A 277 16.21 -10.65 -8.15
CA ASP A 277 14.97 -11.21 -8.72
C ASP A 277 13.81 -10.21 -8.80
N ILE A 278 13.95 -9.06 -8.14
CA ILE A 278 12.88 -8.07 -8.02
C ILE A 278 13.40 -6.65 -8.12
N CYS A 279 12.60 -5.80 -8.75
CA CYS A 279 12.71 -4.36 -8.68
C CYS A 279 11.71 -3.80 -7.66
N VAL A 280 12.23 -3.11 -6.64
CA VAL A 280 11.40 -2.45 -5.64
C VAL A 280 11.35 -0.95 -5.91
N LEU A 281 10.14 -0.40 -5.93
CA LEU A 281 9.88 1.03 -6.15
C LEU A 281 9.65 1.77 -4.83
N SER A 282 9.88 3.08 -4.87
CA SER A 282 9.56 3.99 -3.77
C SER A 282 8.06 3.94 -3.44
N PRO A 283 7.65 4.26 -2.19
CA PRO A 283 6.24 4.31 -1.83
C PRO A 283 5.41 5.26 -2.70
N SER A 284 6.00 6.34 -3.18
CA SER A 284 5.36 7.31 -4.06
C SER A 284 4.93 6.74 -5.42
N ALA A 285 5.56 5.67 -5.89
CA ALA A 285 5.20 5.05 -7.17
C ALA A 285 3.79 4.43 -7.15
N PHE A 286 3.45 3.69 -6.09
CA PHE A 286 2.22 2.88 -6.02
C PHE A 286 1.32 3.15 -4.81
N PHE A 287 1.89 3.45 -3.63
CA PHE A 287 1.19 3.33 -2.34
C PHE A 287 1.13 4.63 -1.54
N TRP A 288 1.51 5.75 -2.15
CA TRP A 288 1.32 7.07 -1.56
C TRP A 288 0.15 7.82 -2.22
N PRO A 289 -0.68 8.55 -1.45
CA PRO A 289 -0.78 8.58 0.02
C PRO A 289 -1.23 7.24 0.64
N MET A 290 -0.90 7.03 1.92
CA MET A 290 -1.08 5.75 2.62
C MET A 290 -2.47 5.59 3.28
N TRP A 291 -2.72 4.43 3.90
CA TRP A 291 -3.94 4.06 4.64
C TRP A 291 -4.20 4.85 5.94
N THR A 292 -3.27 5.71 6.37
CA THR A 292 -3.45 6.49 7.61
C THR A 292 -4.64 7.44 7.53
N LYS A 293 -5.34 7.66 8.64
CA LYS A 293 -6.53 8.54 8.67
C LYS A 293 -6.24 9.95 8.17
N SER A 294 -5.05 10.48 8.47
CA SER A 294 -4.62 11.80 8.00
C SER A 294 -4.46 11.85 6.48
N ALA A 295 -3.83 10.83 5.88
CA ALA A 295 -3.68 10.71 4.43
C ALA A 295 -5.01 10.47 3.70
N VAL A 296 -5.87 9.60 4.24
CA VAL A 296 -7.23 9.37 3.71
C VAL A 296 -8.04 10.67 3.75
N ALA A 297 -8.02 11.40 4.87
CA ALA A 297 -8.70 12.69 4.96
C ALA A 297 -8.11 13.72 3.97
N TRP A 298 -6.78 13.76 3.82
CA TRP A 298 -6.12 14.64 2.85
C TRP A 298 -6.58 14.38 1.41
N MET A 299 -6.83 13.11 1.05
CA MET A 299 -7.34 12.73 -0.27
C MET A 299 -8.81 13.10 -0.50
N HIS A 300 -9.65 12.94 0.53
CA HIS A 300 -11.12 12.93 0.36
C HIS A 300 -11.88 14.10 1.00
N GLU A 301 -11.25 14.92 1.84
CA GLU A 301 -11.91 16.11 2.37
C GLU A 301 -12.04 17.22 1.30
N PRO A 302 -13.10 18.04 1.35
CA PRO A 302 -13.32 19.12 0.39
C PRO A 302 -12.19 20.15 0.38
N LEU A 303 -11.85 20.62 -0.81
CA LEU A 303 -10.90 21.70 -1.05
C LEU A 303 -11.63 23.01 -1.25
N ASP A 304 -10.98 24.12 -0.90
CA ASP A 304 -11.41 25.41 -1.42
C ASP A 304 -11.04 25.57 -2.90
N LYS A 305 -11.62 26.59 -3.56
CA LYS A 305 -11.42 26.80 -5.01
C LYS A 305 -9.95 27.01 -5.39
N GLN A 306 -9.19 27.73 -4.58
CA GLN A 306 -7.79 28.02 -4.88
C GLN A 306 -6.95 26.75 -4.77
N GLU A 307 -7.22 25.94 -3.75
CA GLU A 307 -6.57 24.65 -3.55
C GLU A 307 -6.94 23.66 -4.66
N ALA A 308 -8.21 23.59 -5.06
CA ALA A 308 -8.67 22.76 -6.16
C ALA A 308 -7.96 23.10 -7.49
N THR A 309 -7.88 24.38 -7.86
CA THR A 309 -7.14 24.82 -9.06
C THR A 309 -5.65 24.46 -8.99
N ARG A 310 -5.04 24.57 -7.80
CA ARG A 310 -3.64 24.18 -7.61
C ARG A 310 -3.43 22.67 -7.77
N VAL A 311 -4.34 21.86 -7.23
CA VAL A 311 -4.28 20.40 -7.34
C VAL A 311 -4.46 19.97 -8.80
N ASP A 312 -5.42 20.55 -9.50
CA ASP A 312 -5.68 20.28 -10.92
C ASP A 312 -4.46 20.59 -11.79
N GLY A 313 -3.88 21.80 -11.65
CA GLY A 313 -2.66 22.17 -12.37
C GLY A 313 -1.44 21.31 -11.99
N GLN A 314 -1.36 20.81 -10.76
CA GLN A 314 -0.31 19.87 -10.34
C GLN A 314 -0.48 18.50 -10.99
N ILE A 315 -1.71 18.01 -11.11
CA ILE A 315 -2.05 16.76 -11.79
C ILE A 315 -1.68 16.85 -13.26
N GLU A 316 -2.05 17.93 -13.94
CA GLU A 316 -1.67 18.18 -15.33
C GLU A 316 -0.15 18.20 -15.51
N LYS A 317 0.55 18.97 -14.66
CA LYS A 317 2.02 19.07 -14.69
C LYS A 317 2.73 17.72 -14.56
N ASN A 318 2.18 16.82 -13.76
CA ASN A 318 2.76 15.50 -13.51
C ASN A 318 2.25 14.41 -14.48
N GLY A 319 1.54 14.78 -15.55
CA GLY A 319 1.03 13.82 -16.53
C GLY A 319 -0.13 12.97 -16.02
N GLY A 320 -0.92 13.51 -15.09
CA GLY A 320 -2.14 12.88 -14.57
C GLY A 320 -2.05 12.34 -13.15
N SER A 321 -0.95 12.56 -12.43
CA SER A 321 -0.74 12.07 -11.07
C SER A 321 -0.51 13.21 -10.05
N LEU A 322 -0.68 12.94 -8.76
CA LEU A 322 -0.44 13.97 -7.73
C LEU A 322 1.06 14.26 -7.55
N PHE A 323 1.91 13.29 -7.88
CA PHE A 323 3.36 13.36 -7.72
C PHE A 323 4.08 12.92 -9.00
N GLU A 324 5.29 13.43 -9.22
CA GLU A 324 6.07 13.24 -10.45
C GLU A 324 6.40 11.76 -10.73
N ASP A 325 6.64 10.96 -9.70
CA ASP A 325 6.97 9.54 -9.78
C ASP A 325 5.78 8.63 -9.48
N GLN A 326 4.56 9.17 -9.32
CA GLN A 326 3.39 8.36 -9.01
C GLN A 326 2.78 7.76 -10.28
N LEU A 327 2.69 6.43 -10.31
CA LEU A 327 2.11 5.65 -11.41
C LEU A 327 0.71 5.16 -11.06
N ILE A 328 0.51 4.75 -9.81
CA ILE A 328 -0.74 4.17 -9.29
C ILE A 328 -1.12 4.90 -8.00
N TYR A 329 -2.43 5.06 -7.79
CA TYR A 329 -2.99 5.43 -6.49
C TYR A 329 -3.75 4.24 -5.92
N HIS A 330 -3.28 3.70 -4.80
CA HIS A 330 -4.03 2.73 -3.99
C HIS A 330 -4.91 3.48 -2.99
N ALA A 331 -6.21 3.24 -3.01
CA ALA A 331 -7.18 4.02 -2.25
C ALA A 331 -7.47 3.49 -0.84
N TRP A 332 -6.92 2.33 -0.46
CA TRP A 332 -7.06 1.73 0.86
C TRP A 332 -8.53 1.63 1.30
N ALA A 333 -9.36 0.93 0.52
CA ALA A 333 -10.82 0.95 0.64
C ALA A 333 -11.33 0.60 2.04
N HIS A 334 -10.63 -0.26 2.77
CA HIS A 334 -10.92 -0.57 4.17
C HIS A 334 -10.78 0.65 5.10
N ALA A 335 -9.83 1.54 4.83
CA ALA A 335 -9.60 2.77 5.59
C ALA A 335 -10.45 3.96 5.05
N ALA A 336 -10.73 3.97 3.75
CA ALA A 336 -11.45 5.02 3.05
C ALA A 336 -12.95 4.73 2.80
N GLU A 337 -13.49 3.64 3.35
CA GLU A 337 -14.85 3.12 3.13
C GLU A 337 -15.92 4.22 3.14
N LYS A 338 -15.90 5.08 4.18
CA LYS A 338 -16.88 6.17 4.35
C LYS A 338 -16.93 7.18 3.20
N TYR A 339 -15.86 7.28 2.40
CA TYR A 339 -15.76 8.13 1.22
C TYR A 339 -16.03 7.33 -0.05
N LEU A 340 -15.39 6.16 -0.22
CA LEU A 340 -15.45 5.39 -1.47
C LEU A 340 -16.83 4.78 -1.74
N ASP A 341 -17.56 4.38 -0.69
CA ASP A 341 -18.88 3.74 -0.85
C ASP A 341 -19.98 4.72 -1.27
N ARG A 342 -19.69 6.02 -1.20
CA ARG A 342 -20.61 7.09 -1.62
C ARG A 342 -20.23 7.68 -2.97
N LEU A 343 -19.24 7.12 -3.66
CA LEU A 343 -18.82 7.62 -4.96
C LEU A 343 -19.91 7.34 -6.01
N SER A 344 -20.12 8.34 -6.84
CA SER A 344 -20.90 8.28 -8.08
C SER A 344 -20.24 9.20 -9.11
N PRO A 345 -20.60 9.09 -10.40
CA PRO A 345 -20.15 10.03 -11.42
C PRO A 345 -20.39 11.50 -11.02
N GLU A 346 -21.58 11.80 -10.47
CA GLU A 346 -21.97 13.14 -10.03
C GLU A 346 -21.08 13.62 -8.88
N VAL A 347 -20.83 12.77 -7.88
CA VAL A 347 -19.98 13.11 -6.74
C VAL A 347 -18.56 13.48 -7.20
N ILE A 348 -18.00 12.73 -8.15
CA ILE A 348 -16.65 13.02 -8.66
C ILE A 348 -16.62 14.30 -9.50
N GLN A 349 -17.67 14.57 -10.29
CA GLN A 349 -17.74 15.80 -11.07
C GLN A 349 -17.97 17.04 -10.20
N GLU A 350 -18.88 16.97 -9.23
CA GLU A 350 -19.36 18.15 -8.49
C GLU A 350 -18.54 18.53 -7.27
N LYS A 351 -17.89 17.56 -6.60
CA LYS A 351 -17.16 17.83 -5.35
C LYS A 351 -15.66 17.90 -5.59
N ASP A 352 -15.06 19.05 -5.29
CA ASP A 352 -13.62 19.24 -5.36
C ASP A 352 -12.92 18.62 -4.14
N THR A 353 -12.45 17.39 -4.30
CA THR A 353 -11.50 16.71 -3.41
C THR A 353 -10.27 16.31 -4.24
N ARG A 354 -9.13 16.00 -3.62
CA ARG A 354 -7.95 15.55 -4.39
C ARG A 354 -8.24 14.28 -5.17
N PHE A 355 -8.91 13.32 -4.52
CA PHE A 355 -9.33 12.08 -5.17
C PHE A 355 -10.25 12.36 -6.37
N ASN A 356 -11.28 13.18 -6.19
CA ASN A 356 -12.25 13.44 -7.25
C ASN A 356 -11.60 14.14 -8.44
N ILE A 357 -10.81 15.19 -8.22
CA ILE A 357 -10.07 15.89 -9.29
C ILE A 357 -9.18 14.90 -10.05
N LEU A 358 -8.46 14.04 -9.32
CA LEU A 358 -7.60 13.01 -9.91
C LEU A 358 -8.36 12.00 -10.79
N MET A 359 -9.60 11.67 -10.41
CA MET A 359 -10.41 10.65 -11.07
C MET A 359 -11.30 11.16 -12.22
N ARG A 360 -11.56 12.47 -12.32
CA ARG A 360 -12.50 13.05 -13.31
C ARG A 360 -12.24 12.61 -14.75
N ARG A 361 -10.97 12.47 -15.14
CA ARG A 361 -10.58 12.04 -16.49
C ARG A 361 -10.94 10.59 -16.83
N PHE A 362 -11.25 9.77 -15.84
CA PHE A 362 -11.63 8.37 -16.04
C PHE A 362 -13.16 8.17 -16.06
N ILE A 363 -13.94 9.24 -15.97
CA ILE A 363 -15.41 9.17 -16.01
C ILE A 363 -15.94 9.60 -17.38
N GLN A 364 -15.18 10.42 -18.11
CA GLN A 364 -15.56 10.99 -19.40
C GLN A 364 -15.54 9.97 -20.53
#